data_AF-A0AAV5NIH4-F1
#
_entry.id   AF-A0AAV5NIH4-F1
#
_cell.length_a   1.000
_cell.length_b   1.000
_cell.length_c   1.000
_cell.angle_alpha   90.00
_cell.angle_beta   90.00
_cell.angle_gamma   90.00
#
_symmetry.space_group_name_H-M   'P 1'
#
loop_
_entity.id
_entity.type
_entity.pdbx_description
1 polymer ?
#
loop_
_entity_poly.entity_id
_entity_poly.type
_entity_poly.pdbx_seq_one_letter_code
_entity_poly.pdbx_strand_id
1 'polypeptide(L)'
;MALNQTQEQAMDFDHPATFRQGPSDTAADAGLAGAQVAIKTGADPVNGYLPTLRTDFKPAWVKASLVKPYAVASDPKTRCVPAVMSNGSQGFMYPRD
;
A
#
# COMPACT_ATOMS: atom_id res chain seq x y z
N MET A 1 -2.79 -29.20 -3.37
CA MET A 1 -1.63 -28.66 -4.09
C MET A 1 -1.42 -27.24 -3.64
N ALA A 2 -0.31 -26.95 -2.94
CA ALA A 2 0.06 -25.58 -2.60
C ALA A 2 0.95 -25.05 -3.73
N LEU A 3 0.49 -24.01 -4.42
CA LEU A 3 1.30 -23.31 -5.41
C LEU A 3 2.41 -22.57 -4.66
N ASN A 4 3.66 -23.01 -4.83
CA ASN A 4 4.84 -22.36 -4.27
C ASN A 4 5.15 -21.09 -5.10
N GLN A 5 4.33 -20.05 -4.94
CA GLN A 5 4.49 -18.78 -5.63
C GLN A 5 5.54 -17.93 -4.91
N THR A 6 6.42 -17.27 -5.66
CA THR A 6 7.29 -16.23 -5.12
C THR A 6 6.45 -15.06 -4.60
N GLN A 7 7.01 -14.26 -3.70
CA GLN A 7 6.31 -13.12 -3.11
C GLN A 7 5.84 -12.07 -4.12
N GLU A 8 6.45 -12.04 -5.31
CA GLU A 8 6.07 -11.19 -6.45
C GLU A 8 4.93 -11.83 -7.27
N GLN A 9 4.90 -13.16 -7.38
CA GLN A 9 3.83 -13.92 -8.05
C GLN A 9 2.53 -13.96 -7.23
N ALA A 10 2.59 -13.67 -5.94
CA ALA A 10 1.41 -13.56 -5.07
C ALA A 10 0.69 -12.20 -5.18
N MET A 11 1.29 -11.20 -5.84
CA MET A 11 0.66 -9.89 -6.04
C MET A 11 -0.19 -9.93 -7.31
N ASP A 12 -1.51 -9.87 -7.15
CA ASP A 12 -2.45 -9.76 -8.27
C ASP A 12 -2.59 -8.29 -8.68
N PHE A 13 -1.96 -7.93 -9.81
CA PHE A 13 -2.05 -6.59 -10.38
C PHE A 13 -3.24 -6.42 -11.33
N ASP A 14 -3.90 -7.52 -11.74
CA ASP A 14 -5.11 -7.49 -12.56
C ASP A 14 -6.35 -7.14 -11.71
N HIS A 15 -6.30 -7.44 -10.41
CA HIS A 15 -7.32 -7.07 -9.42
C HIS A 15 -6.71 -6.21 -8.29
N PRO A 16 -6.34 -4.94 -8.57
CA PRO A 16 -5.72 -4.08 -7.57
C PRO A 16 -6.64 -3.91 -6.35
N ALA A 17 -6.04 -3.87 -5.17
CA ALA A 17 -6.76 -3.58 -3.94
C ALA A 17 -7.46 -2.21 -4.04
N THR A 18 -8.63 -2.08 -3.43
CA THR A 18 -9.36 -0.80 -3.41
C THR A 18 -9.16 -0.10 -2.07
N PHE A 19 -8.92 1.21 -2.12
CA PHE A 19 -9.04 2.07 -0.95
C PHE A 19 -10.50 2.23 -0.54
N ARG A 20 -10.75 2.33 0.76
CA ARG A 20 -12.06 2.62 1.35
C ARG A 20 -12.09 4.01 1.97
N GLN A 21 -13.27 4.65 1.95
CA GLN A 21 -13.50 5.91 2.66
C GLN A 21 -13.53 5.74 4.20
N GLY A 22 -13.72 4.52 4.68
CA GLY A 22 -13.71 4.17 6.11
C GLY A 22 -13.16 2.75 6.35
N PRO A 23 -12.86 2.39 7.61
CA PRO A 23 -12.32 1.08 7.98
C PRO A 23 -13.42 0.00 8.04
N SER A 24 -14.04 -0.29 6.90
CA SER A 24 -15.11 -1.29 6.78
C SER A 24 -15.22 -1.83 5.34
N ASP A 25 -15.60 -3.10 5.21
CA ASP A 25 -15.94 -3.73 3.93
C ASP A 25 -17.19 -3.10 3.27
N THR A 26 -18.06 -2.44 4.05
CA THR A 26 -19.26 -1.74 3.57
C THR A 26 -19.03 -0.26 3.25
N ALA A 27 -17.83 0.26 3.50
CA ALA A 27 -17.52 1.65 3.19
C ALA A 27 -17.40 1.85 1.67
N ALA A 28 -17.81 3.03 1.21
CA ALA A 28 -17.67 3.43 -0.19
C ALA A 28 -16.20 3.37 -0.63
N ASP A 29 -16.01 3.07 -1.92
CA ASP A 29 -14.69 3.06 -2.52
C ASP A 29 -14.10 4.48 -2.57
N ALA A 30 -12.82 4.56 -2.25
CA ALA A 30 -12.02 5.77 -2.34
C ALA A 30 -11.03 5.71 -3.53
N GLY A 31 -11.15 4.72 -4.42
CA GLY A 31 -10.29 4.54 -5.59
C GLY A 31 -9.34 3.34 -5.49
N LEU A 32 -8.60 3.07 -6.54
CA LEU A 32 -7.68 1.92 -6.61
C LEU A 32 -6.37 2.20 -5.88
N ALA A 33 -5.85 1.20 -5.18
CA ALA A 33 -4.52 1.21 -4.60
C ALA A 33 -3.48 0.81 -5.65
N GLY A 34 -2.34 1.50 -5.63
CA GLY A 34 -1.19 1.13 -6.45
C GLY A 34 -0.41 -0.03 -5.85
N ALA A 35 0.63 -0.45 -6.58
CA ALA A 35 1.58 -1.47 -6.13
C ALA A 35 2.32 -1.10 -4.83
N GLN A 36 2.43 0.20 -4.54
CA GLN A 36 2.95 0.72 -3.27
C GLN A 36 1.92 1.65 -2.64
N VAL A 37 1.85 1.59 -1.31
CA VAL A 37 0.88 2.32 -0.48
C VAL A 37 1.60 2.94 0.70
N ALA A 38 1.32 4.22 0.99
CA ALA A 38 1.87 4.89 2.14
C ALA A 38 1.00 4.58 3.37
N ILE A 39 1.52 3.79 4.29
CA ILE A 39 0.84 3.46 5.55
C ILE A 39 1.35 4.40 6.64
N LYS A 40 0.44 4.90 7.49
CA LYS A 40 0.83 5.70 8.66
C LYS A 40 1.71 4.86 9.60
N THR A 41 2.92 5.33 9.89
CA THR A 41 3.85 4.65 10.80
C THR A 41 3.23 4.44 12.18
N GLY A 42 3.36 3.21 12.71
CA GLY A 42 2.87 2.86 14.04
C GLY A 42 1.34 2.82 14.18
N ALA A 43 0.59 2.83 13.06
CA ALA A 43 -0.85 2.67 13.11
C ALA A 43 -1.24 1.21 13.32
N ASP A 44 -2.03 0.95 14.35
CA ASP A 44 -2.71 -0.34 14.51
C ASP A 44 -3.90 -0.44 13.54
N PRO A 45 -4.22 -1.64 13.02
CA PRO A 45 -5.40 -1.83 12.20
C PRO A 45 -6.69 -1.52 12.98
N VAL A 46 -7.58 -0.74 12.38
CA VAL A 46 -8.95 -0.50 12.88
C VAL A 46 -9.88 -1.38 12.04
N ASN A 47 -10.59 -2.31 12.67
CA ASN A 47 -11.46 -3.28 11.97
C ASN A 47 -10.76 -4.04 10.82
N GLY A 48 -9.46 -4.31 10.95
CA GLY A 48 -8.67 -4.96 9.90
C GLY A 48 -8.24 -4.04 8.76
N TYR A 49 -8.38 -2.72 8.91
CA TYR A 49 -7.96 -1.71 7.94
C TYR A 49 -6.86 -0.81 8.51
N LEU A 50 -5.90 -0.46 7.68
CA LEU A 50 -4.84 0.48 8.01
C LEU A 50 -5.11 1.86 7.40
N PRO A 51 -4.88 2.95 8.16
CA PRO A 51 -4.98 4.30 7.61
C PRO A 51 -3.84 4.56 6.63
N THR A 52 -4.19 5.13 5.49
CA THR A 52 -3.27 5.39 4.37
C THR A 52 -3.53 6.76 3.75
N LEU A 53 -2.60 7.20 2.90
CA LEU A 53 -2.69 8.45 2.15
C LEU A 53 -2.60 8.14 0.66
N ARG A 54 -3.59 8.60 -0.10
CA ARG A 54 -3.68 8.45 -1.55
C ARG A 54 -2.71 9.40 -2.27
N THR A 55 -2.49 9.17 -3.56
CA THR A 55 -1.63 10.01 -4.42
C THR A 55 -2.06 11.48 -4.48
N ASP A 56 -3.33 11.78 -4.23
CA ASP A 56 -3.93 13.12 -4.14
C ASP A 56 -3.97 13.67 -2.71
N PHE A 57 -3.20 13.09 -1.78
CA PHE A 57 -3.15 13.45 -0.36
C PHE A 57 -4.48 13.35 0.40
N LYS A 58 -5.46 12.63 -0.14
CA LYS A 58 -6.71 12.35 0.59
C LYS A 58 -6.53 11.15 1.52
N PRO A 59 -7.01 11.24 2.78
CA PRO A 59 -6.99 10.11 3.69
C PRO A 59 -7.88 9.00 3.17
N ALA A 60 -7.45 7.76 3.37
CA ALA A 60 -8.22 6.57 3.01
C ALA A 60 -7.84 5.40 3.93
N TRP A 61 -8.43 4.25 3.66
CA TRP A 61 -8.19 3.00 4.38
C TRP A 61 -7.89 1.87 3.39
N VAL A 62 -6.95 0.99 3.75
CA VAL A 62 -6.63 -0.22 2.97
C VAL A 62 -6.68 -1.45 3.87
N LYS A 63 -7.14 -2.58 3.34
CA LYS A 63 -7.27 -3.81 4.12
C LYS A 63 -5.88 -4.30 4.54
N ALA A 64 -5.67 -4.50 5.84
CA ALA A 64 -4.36 -4.82 6.40
C ALA A 64 -3.80 -6.15 5.86
N SER A 65 -4.68 -7.11 5.53
CA SER A 65 -4.30 -8.40 4.95
C SER A 65 -3.76 -8.32 3.52
N LEU A 66 -3.93 -7.18 2.84
CA LEU A 66 -3.49 -6.98 1.45
C LEU A 66 -2.15 -6.21 1.37
N VAL A 67 -1.58 -5.83 2.51
CA VAL A 67 -0.32 -5.07 2.56
C VAL A 67 0.76 -5.84 3.30
N LYS A 68 2.00 -5.66 2.84
CA LYS A 68 3.20 -6.16 3.50
C LYS A 68 4.27 -5.07 3.49
N PRO A 69 5.23 -5.10 4.43
CA PRO A 69 6.39 -4.21 4.36
C PRO A 69 7.08 -4.30 3.00
N TYR A 70 7.45 -3.14 2.46
CA TYR A 70 8.16 -3.07 1.19
C TYR A 70 9.57 -3.66 1.32
N ALA A 71 9.97 -4.47 0.33
CA ALA A 71 11.30 -5.01 0.16
C ALA A 71 11.54 -5.30 -1.34
N VAL A 72 12.79 -5.22 -1.79
CA VAL A 72 13.21 -5.66 -3.12
C VAL A 72 14.22 -6.80 -3.00
N ALA A 73 14.20 -7.76 -3.94
CA ALA A 73 15.04 -8.95 -3.87
C ALA A 73 16.55 -8.63 -3.85
N SER A 74 16.96 -7.59 -4.58
CA SER A 74 18.36 -7.17 -4.67
C SER A 74 18.88 -6.46 -3.40
N ASP A 75 17.98 -5.91 -2.60
CA ASP A 75 18.30 -5.21 -1.34
C ASP A 75 17.09 -5.20 -0.40
N PRO A 76 17.02 -6.14 0.56
CA PRO A 76 15.93 -6.21 1.52
C PRO A 76 15.82 -5.01 2.46
N LYS A 77 16.86 -4.16 2.56
CA LYS A 77 16.84 -2.95 3.39
C LYS A 77 16.18 -1.77 2.70
N THR A 78 16.10 -1.78 1.35
CA THR A 78 15.46 -0.70 0.60
C THR A 78 14.05 -0.46 1.13
N ARG A 79 13.75 0.80 1.46
CA ARG A 79 12.43 1.25 1.89
C ARG A 79 11.76 2.02 0.76
N CYS A 80 10.44 1.92 0.71
CA CYS A 80 9.60 2.79 -0.10
C CYS A 80 9.15 3.94 0.80
N VAL A 81 9.79 5.11 0.67
CA VAL A 81 9.54 6.27 1.52
C VAL A 81 8.62 7.24 0.77
N PRO A 82 7.45 7.63 1.32
CA PRO A 82 6.58 8.60 0.67
C PRO A 82 7.30 9.94 0.42
N ALA A 83 7.11 10.51 -0.76
CA ALA A 83 7.69 11.79 -1.16
C ALA A 83 6.70 12.62 -1.97
N VAL A 84 6.90 13.95 -2.03
CA VAL A 84 6.14 14.84 -2.90
C VAL A 84 6.88 14.98 -4.23
N MET A 85 6.22 14.65 -5.34
CA MET A 85 6.79 14.79 -6.67
C MET A 85 6.72 16.24 -7.17
N SER A 86 7.45 16.57 -8.23
CA SER A 86 7.47 17.93 -8.83
C SER A 86 6.10 18.40 -9.31
N ASN A 87 5.19 17.47 -9.62
CA ASN A 87 3.80 17.76 -10.00
C ASN A 87 2.85 17.94 -8.78
N GLY A 88 3.39 17.94 -7.55
CA GLY A 88 2.61 18.12 -6.33
C GLY A 88 1.79 16.90 -5.90
N SER A 89 1.98 15.72 -6.50
CA SER A 89 1.34 14.47 -6.07
C SER A 89 2.25 13.64 -5.16
N GLN A 90 1.67 12.73 -4.39
CA GLN A 90 2.43 11.78 -3.60
C GLN A 90 3.00 10.68 -4.51
N GLY A 91 4.32 10.53 -4.43
CA GLY A 91 5.07 9.41 -4.99
C GLY A 91 5.89 8.73 -3.90
N PHE A 92 6.92 7.99 -4.33
CA PHE A 92 7.82 7.30 -3.42
C PHE A 92 9.26 7.44 -3.88
N MET A 93 10.16 7.60 -2.91
CA MET A 93 11.60 7.50 -3.11
C MET A 93 12.12 6.18 -2.56
N TYR A 94 13.17 5.67 -3.20
CA TYR A 94 13.80 4.40 -2.87
C TYR A 94 15.26 4.64 -2.50
N PRO A 95 15.53 5.22 -1.31
CA PRO A 95 16.89 5.40 -0.85
C PRO A 95 17.57 4.03 -0.78
N ARG A 96 18.76 3.97 -1.36
CA ARG A 96 19.70 2.86 -1.19
C ARG A 96 20.73 3.32 -0.16
N ASP A 97 21.00 2.48 0.82
CA ASP A 97 22.12 2.69 1.75
C ASP A 97 23.47 2.41 1.06
#